data_AF-A0AA94EXH9-F1
#
_entry.id   AF-A0AA94EXH9-F1
#
_cell.length_a   1.000
_cell.length_b   1.000
_cell.length_c   1.000
_cell.angle_alpha   90.00
_cell.angle_beta   90.00
_cell.angle_gamma   90.00
#
_symmetry.space_group_name_H-M   'P 1'
#
loop_
_entity.id
_entity.type
_entity.pdbx_description
1 polymer ?
#
loop_
_entity_poly.entity_id
_entity_poly.type
_entity_poly.pdbx_seq_one_letter_code
_entity_poly.pdbx_strand_id
1 'polypeptide(L)'
;MKIKHILILLFSLFLLSCGGSKDIATAPVEKHTLTIKEVVHDTTFVTVPDTATYKALLDCQNGKVVVKEVLVNSEGKNHLKKPKVKIEDNKLSVDCEARAQELFAKWKSEQKTEVHETVRNIYHEVEKSLTWWQLFQIWCGRLLLIVIMLFLIIKYLVKVYKPI
;
A
#
# COMPACT_ATOMS: atom_id res chain seq x y z
N MET A 1 -32.88 -48.06 29.99
CA MET A 1 -32.56 -48.08 28.55
C MET A 1 -31.98 -49.44 28.18
N LYS A 2 -32.61 -50.23 27.29
CA LYS A 2 -32.08 -51.56 26.89
C LYS A 2 -30.70 -51.39 26.23
N ILE A 3 -29.78 -52.33 26.42
CA ILE A 3 -28.40 -52.32 25.83
C ILE A 3 -28.41 -52.02 24.32
N LYS A 4 -29.43 -52.48 23.59
CA LYS A 4 -29.65 -52.17 22.17
C LYS A 4 -29.79 -50.66 21.88
N HIS A 5 -30.47 -49.90 22.74
CA HIS A 5 -30.64 -48.44 22.57
C HIS A 5 -29.35 -47.66 22.88
N ILE A 6 -28.55 -48.13 23.85
CA ILE A 6 -27.23 -47.54 24.15
C ILE A 6 -26.29 -47.71 22.95
N LEU A 7 -26.31 -48.88 22.31
CA LEU A 7 -25.42 -49.20 21.19
C LEU A 7 -25.77 -48.39 19.92
N ILE A 8 -27.07 -48.17 19.66
CA ILE A 8 -27.55 -47.32 18.56
C ILE A 8 -27.18 -45.85 18.78
N LEU A 9 -27.33 -45.35 20.01
CA LEU A 9 -26.98 -43.97 20.35
C LEU A 9 -25.46 -43.73 20.22
N LEU A 10 -24.63 -44.65 20.71
CA LEU A 10 -23.18 -44.53 20.58
C LEU A 10 -22.71 -44.60 19.12
N PHE A 11 -23.35 -45.44 18.30
CA PHE A 11 -23.06 -45.55 16.87
C PHE A 11 -23.43 -44.26 16.12
N SER A 12 -24.57 -43.64 16.44
CA SER A 12 -24.95 -42.35 15.85
C SER A 12 -23.98 -41.22 16.20
N LEU A 13 -23.43 -41.21 17.43
CA LEU A 13 -22.44 -40.23 17.87
C LEU A 13 -21.13 -40.33 17.09
N PHE A 14 -20.74 -41.56 16.69
CA PHE A 14 -19.54 -41.83 15.90
C PHE A 14 -19.66 -41.30 14.47
N LEU A 15 -20.86 -41.36 13.89
CA LEU A 15 -21.15 -40.88 12.53
C LEU A 15 -21.29 -39.35 12.45
N LEU A 16 -21.57 -38.68 13.58
CA LEU A 16 -21.65 -37.22 13.70
C LEU A 16 -20.29 -36.52 13.84
N SER A 17 -19.17 -37.26 13.70
CA SER A 17 -17.83 -36.66 13.53
C SER A 17 -17.70 -36.07 12.12
N CYS A 18 -18.55 -35.09 11.81
CA CYS A 18 -18.54 -34.31 10.59
C CYS A 18 -17.41 -33.27 10.66
N GLY A 19 -16.65 -33.13 9.57
CA GLY A 19 -15.45 -32.32 9.48
C GLY A 19 -15.71 -30.86 9.86
N GLY A 20 -15.13 -30.44 10.99
CA GLY A 20 -15.07 -29.03 11.34
C GLY A 20 -14.17 -28.30 10.35
N SER A 21 -14.77 -27.35 9.63
CA SER A 21 -14.08 -26.38 8.77
C SER A 21 -13.04 -25.63 9.60
N LYS A 22 -11.82 -25.54 9.06
CA LYS A 22 -10.64 -24.99 9.74
C LYS A 22 -10.45 -23.52 9.36
N ASP A 23 -11.47 -22.70 9.57
CA ASP A 23 -11.37 -21.30 9.16
C ASP A 23 -11.08 -20.47 10.42
N ILE A 24 -9.80 -20.32 10.74
CA ILE A 24 -9.35 -19.41 11.81
C ILE A 24 -8.56 -18.28 11.16
N ALA A 25 -9.23 -17.16 10.93
CA ALA A 25 -8.58 -15.91 10.53
C ALA A 25 -7.60 -15.44 11.61
N THR A 26 -6.33 -15.25 11.27
CA THR A 26 -5.35 -14.58 12.15
C THR A 26 -4.56 -13.50 11.42
N ALA A 27 -4.38 -12.39 12.16
CA ALA A 27 -3.56 -11.18 12.07
C ALA A 27 -2.89 -10.76 10.72
N PRO A 28 -2.93 -9.45 10.39
CA PRO A 28 -2.38 -8.91 9.15
C PRO A 28 -0.85 -9.05 9.09
N VAL A 29 -0.35 -9.61 7.98
CA VAL A 29 1.07 -9.52 7.61
C VAL A 29 1.24 -8.27 6.75
N GLU A 30 1.82 -7.22 7.32
CA GLU A 30 2.11 -5.97 6.62
C GLU A 30 3.34 -6.19 5.71
N LYS A 31 3.13 -6.21 4.39
CA LYS A 31 4.23 -6.24 3.40
C LYS A 31 4.31 -4.88 2.72
N HIS A 32 5.24 -4.03 3.16
CA HIS A 32 5.58 -2.80 2.46
C HIS A 32 6.45 -3.14 1.26
N THR A 33 5.90 -3.06 0.05
CA THR A 33 6.68 -3.21 -1.18
C THR A 33 6.82 -1.83 -1.81
N LEU A 34 7.96 -1.17 -1.56
CA LEU A 34 8.29 0.12 -2.15
C LEU A 34 8.67 -0.09 -3.62
N THR A 35 7.74 0.20 -4.54
CA THR A 35 8.03 0.19 -5.97
C THR A 35 8.19 1.63 -6.44
N ILE A 36 9.41 2.16 -6.31
CA ILE A 36 9.78 3.48 -6.84
C ILE A 36 9.96 3.30 -8.35
N LYS A 37 8.94 3.62 -9.15
CA LYS A 37 9.09 3.77 -10.59
C LYS A 37 9.60 5.18 -10.85
N GLU A 38 10.89 5.31 -11.13
CA GLU A 38 11.46 6.53 -11.68
C GLU A 38 10.99 6.66 -13.13
N VAL A 39 9.85 7.32 -13.33
CA VAL A 39 9.30 7.55 -14.67
C VAL A 39 9.98 8.78 -15.26
N VAL A 40 11.06 8.56 -16.01
CA VAL A 40 11.68 9.60 -16.83
C VAL A 40 10.69 9.98 -17.94
N HIS A 41 10.19 11.21 -17.89
CA HIS A 41 9.21 11.71 -18.85
C HIS A 41 9.84 12.72 -19.83
N ASP A 42 10.03 12.29 -21.07
CA ASP A 42 10.33 13.16 -22.22
C ASP A 42 9.06 13.87 -22.70
N THR A 43 8.52 14.78 -21.90
CA THR A 43 7.40 15.65 -22.33
C THR A 43 7.86 17.07 -22.52
N THR A 44 7.67 17.61 -23.72
CA THR A 44 7.87 19.04 -24.00
C THR A 44 6.80 19.85 -23.28
N PHE A 45 7.22 20.71 -22.35
CA PHE A 45 6.32 21.65 -21.68
C PHE A 45 5.89 22.74 -22.65
N VAL A 46 4.58 22.83 -22.93
CA VAL A 46 4.02 23.93 -23.71
C VAL A 46 3.95 25.16 -22.80
N THR A 47 4.93 26.06 -22.94
CA THR A 47 4.94 27.35 -22.27
C THR A 47 4.20 28.39 -23.11
N VAL A 48 3.31 29.16 -22.48
CA VAL A 48 2.66 30.30 -23.15
C VAL A 48 3.72 31.39 -23.34
N PRO A 49 3.87 31.97 -24.55
CA PRO A 49 4.80 33.06 -24.77
C PRO A 49 4.43 34.26 -23.88
N ASP A 50 5.41 34.79 -23.15
CA ASP A 50 5.25 35.95 -22.28
C ASP A 50 6.39 36.95 -22.55
N THR A 51 6.11 38.25 -22.42
CA THR A 51 6.99 39.35 -22.84
C THR A 51 7.07 40.42 -21.76
N ALA A 52 8.27 40.64 -21.23
CA ALA A 52 8.58 41.77 -20.36
C ALA A 52 9.32 42.85 -21.15
N THR A 53 9.05 44.12 -20.90
CA THR A 53 9.61 45.24 -21.66
C THR A 53 10.36 46.20 -20.75
N TYR A 54 11.59 46.54 -21.15
CA TYR A 54 12.40 47.58 -20.52
C TYR A 54 12.82 48.61 -21.57
N LYS A 55 12.53 49.89 -21.30
CA LYS A 55 12.97 51.02 -22.12
C LYS A 55 13.58 52.08 -21.21
N ALA A 56 14.80 52.51 -21.53
CA ALA A 56 15.49 53.55 -20.79
C ALA A 56 16.35 54.41 -21.73
N LEU A 57 16.52 55.67 -21.35
CA LEU A 57 17.45 56.59 -21.98
C LEU A 57 18.84 56.42 -21.35
N LEU A 58 19.83 56.16 -22.19
CA LEU A 58 21.23 56.06 -21.79
C LEU A 58 21.93 57.39 -22.07
N ASP A 59 22.78 57.81 -21.14
CA ASP A 59 23.60 59.01 -21.27
C ASP A 59 25.07 58.67 -20.98
N CYS A 60 25.99 59.45 -21.54
CA CYS A 60 27.42 59.25 -21.35
C CYS A 60 27.96 60.36 -20.46
N GLN A 61 28.25 60.02 -19.20
CA GLN A 61 28.87 60.96 -18.26
C GLN A 61 30.31 60.54 -18.01
N ASN A 62 31.26 61.42 -18.34
CA ASN A 62 32.71 61.19 -18.15
C ASN A 62 33.23 59.89 -18.79
N GLY A 63 32.74 59.54 -19.99
CA GLY A 63 33.14 58.33 -20.71
C GLY A 63 32.52 57.02 -20.19
N LYS A 64 31.63 57.10 -19.19
CA LYS A 64 30.87 55.96 -18.66
C LYS A 64 29.40 56.07 -19.04
N VAL A 65 28.82 54.98 -19.53
CA VAL A 65 27.40 54.88 -19.87
C VAL A 65 26.59 54.73 -18.59
N VAL A 66 25.62 55.61 -18.38
CA VAL A 66 24.70 55.61 -17.23
C VAL A 66 23.25 55.66 -17.70
N VAL A 67 22.33 55.06 -16.92
CA VAL A 67 20.89 55.18 -17.17
C VAL A 67 20.43 56.55 -16.69
N LYS A 68 19.96 57.39 -17.63
CA LYS A 68 19.44 58.73 -17.32
C LYS A 68 18.01 58.69 -16.81
N GLU A 69 17.17 57.92 -17.50
CA GLU A 69 15.75 57.83 -17.18
C GLU A 69 15.19 56.48 -17.65
N VAL A 70 14.35 55.86 -16.82
CA VAL A 70 13.64 54.63 -17.16
C VAL A 70 12.23 55.01 -17.63
N LEU A 71 11.96 54.84 -18.92
CA LEU A 71 10.69 55.21 -19.54
C LEU A 71 9.62 54.14 -19.33
N VAL A 72 10.00 52.86 -19.44
CA VAL A 72 9.09 51.73 -19.29
C VAL A 72 9.82 50.60 -18.58
N ASN A 73 9.21 50.07 -17.53
CA ASN A 73 9.64 48.85 -16.89
C ASN A 73 8.41 48.01 -16.51
N SER A 74 7.98 47.15 -17.44
CA SER A 74 6.75 46.37 -17.31
C SER A 74 7.05 44.89 -17.07
N GLU A 75 6.24 44.30 -16.20
CA GLU A 75 6.20 42.86 -15.98
C GLU A 75 5.55 42.15 -17.17
N GLY A 76 5.86 40.88 -17.35
CA GLY A 76 5.12 40.03 -18.27
C GLY A 76 3.69 39.82 -17.76
N LYS A 77 2.78 39.48 -18.66
CA LYS A 77 1.36 39.32 -18.31
C LYS A 77 1.11 38.15 -17.37
N ASN A 78 1.97 37.12 -17.42
CA ASN A 78 1.73 35.87 -16.73
C ASN A 78 2.71 35.65 -15.58
N HIS A 79 4.00 35.49 -15.90
CA HIS A 79 4.97 34.97 -14.93
C HIS A 79 6.36 35.62 -15.04
N LEU A 80 6.65 36.43 -16.06
CA LEU A 80 7.92 37.15 -16.15
C LEU A 80 7.94 38.35 -15.20
N LYS A 81 8.97 38.40 -14.35
CA LYS A 81 9.25 39.57 -13.52
C LYS A 81 9.87 40.71 -14.33
N LYS A 82 9.86 41.91 -13.74
CA LYS A 82 10.54 43.10 -14.29
C LYS A 82 12.00 42.78 -14.63
N PRO A 83 12.47 43.15 -15.83
CA PRO A 83 13.87 42.98 -16.18
C PRO A 83 14.77 43.75 -15.21
N LYS A 84 15.78 43.07 -14.67
CA LYS A 84 16.83 43.70 -13.87
C LYS A 84 17.93 44.14 -14.82
N VAL A 85 18.21 45.43 -14.81
CA VAL A 85 19.20 46.03 -15.70
C VAL A 85 20.39 46.50 -14.89
N LYS A 86 21.58 46.03 -15.26
CA LYS A 86 22.85 46.44 -14.68
C LYS A 86 23.75 46.98 -15.78
N ILE A 87 24.44 48.08 -15.50
CA ILE A 87 25.49 48.61 -16.36
C ILE A 87 26.79 48.52 -15.60
N GLU A 88 27.69 47.66 -16.06
CA GLU A 88 29.03 47.46 -15.50
C GLU A 88 30.04 47.57 -16.65
N ASP A 89 31.05 48.43 -16.51
CA ASP A 89 32.11 48.64 -17.52
C ASP A 89 31.58 48.89 -18.96
N ASN A 90 30.58 49.77 -19.09
CA ASN A 90 29.91 50.10 -20.36
C ASN A 90 29.21 48.90 -21.03
N LYS A 91 29.00 47.79 -20.32
CA LYS A 91 28.20 46.64 -20.77
C LYS A 91 26.83 46.68 -20.09
N LEU A 92 25.79 46.50 -20.89
CA LEU A 92 24.41 46.41 -20.45
C LEU A 92 24.03 44.93 -20.26
N SER A 93 23.78 44.52 -19.02
CA SER A 93 23.26 43.19 -18.69
C SER A 93 21.79 43.31 -18.32
N VAL A 94 20.93 42.51 -18.97
CA VAL A 94 19.48 42.48 -18.75
C VAL A 94 19.09 41.06 -18.33
N ASP A 95 18.71 40.91 -17.07
CA ASP A 95 18.30 39.63 -16.50
C ASP A 95 16.78 39.60 -16.29
N CYS A 96 16.11 38.60 -16.85
CA CYS A 96 14.69 38.33 -16.65
C CYS A 96 14.52 37.00 -15.91
N GLU A 97 13.88 37.02 -14.73
CA GLU A 97 13.66 35.81 -13.93
C GLU A 97 12.25 35.23 -14.16
N ALA A 98 12.17 33.92 -14.44
CA ALA A 98 10.92 33.17 -14.67
C ALA A 98 10.68 32.06 -13.62
N ARG A 99 11.01 32.35 -12.35
CA ARG A 99 11.03 31.40 -11.22
C ARG A 99 9.73 30.60 -11.00
N ALA A 100 8.57 31.17 -11.34
CA ALA A 100 7.29 30.50 -11.17
C ALA A 100 7.12 29.31 -12.14
N GLN A 101 7.65 29.41 -13.36
CA GLN A 101 7.59 28.35 -14.36
C GLN A 101 8.51 27.18 -13.99
N GLU A 102 9.69 27.48 -13.45
CA GLU A 102 10.65 26.48 -12.94
C GLU A 102 10.06 25.69 -11.75
N LEU A 103 9.47 26.38 -10.78
CA LEU A 103 8.83 25.75 -9.62
C LEU A 103 7.63 24.89 -10.03
N PHE A 104 6.84 25.34 -11.00
CA PHE A 104 5.72 24.56 -11.51
C PHE A 104 6.18 23.30 -12.25
N ALA A 105 7.22 23.40 -13.08
CA ALA A 105 7.80 22.25 -13.75
C ALA A 105 8.34 21.23 -12.73
N LYS A 106 9.06 21.70 -11.72
CA LYS A 106 9.59 20.87 -10.62
C LYS A 106 8.47 20.18 -9.82
N TRP A 107 7.49 20.94 -9.35
CA TRP A 107 6.36 20.39 -8.60
C TRP A 107 5.60 19.34 -9.42
N LYS A 108 5.35 19.60 -10.71
CA LYS A 108 4.64 18.66 -11.59
C LYS A 108 5.42 17.38 -11.88
N SER A 109 6.75 17.44 -11.88
CA SER A 109 7.60 16.24 -11.93
C SER A 109 7.59 15.46 -10.61
N GLU A 110 7.56 16.15 -9.48
CA GLU A 110 7.56 15.54 -8.15
C GLU A 110 6.22 14.88 -7.81
N GLN A 111 5.08 15.56 -8.06
CA GLN A 111 3.74 15.04 -7.74
C GLN A 111 3.40 13.72 -8.45
N LYS A 112 3.92 13.50 -9.66
CA LYS A 112 3.69 12.23 -10.38
C LYS A 112 4.54 11.07 -9.86
N THR A 113 5.58 11.36 -9.09
CA THR A 113 6.45 10.37 -8.43
C THR A 113 5.76 9.79 -7.19
N GLU A 114 4.79 10.50 -6.61
CA GLU A 114 3.94 10.02 -5.51
C GLU A 114 2.85 9.07 -6.02
N VAL A 115 3.26 7.97 -6.68
CA VAL A 115 2.33 6.88 -7.02
C VAL A 115 1.90 6.22 -5.72
N HIS A 116 0.64 6.44 -5.36
CA HIS A 116 -0.05 5.90 -4.19
C HIS A 116 0.44 4.50 -3.79
N GLU A 117 1.05 4.42 -2.61
CA GLU A 117 1.32 3.17 -1.90
C GLU A 117 -0.01 2.47 -1.64
N THR A 118 -0.40 1.58 -2.56
CA THR A 118 -1.57 0.74 -2.33
C THR A 118 -1.09 -0.41 -1.45
N VAL A 119 -1.16 -0.21 -0.13
CA VAL A 119 -0.93 -1.28 0.85
C VAL A 119 -2.01 -2.33 0.64
N ARG A 120 -1.68 -3.38 -0.12
CA ARG A 120 -2.56 -4.55 -0.27
C ARG A 120 -2.25 -5.51 0.88
N ASN A 121 -3.11 -5.49 1.90
CA ASN A 121 -3.11 -6.51 2.94
C ASN A 121 -3.50 -7.85 2.31
N ILE A 122 -2.52 -8.72 2.04
CA ILE A 122 -2.78 -10.08 1.57
C ILE A 122 -2.94 -10.94 2.82
N TYR A 123 -4.19 -11.29 3.14
CA TYR A 123 -4.49 -12.26 4.19
C TYR A 123 -4.09 -13.65 3.69
N HIS A 124 -3.05 -14.22 4.28
CA HIS A 124 -2.70 -15.61 4.07
C HIS A 124 -3.43 -16.46 5.11
N GLU A 125 -4.22 -17.43 4.65
CA GLU A 125 -4.81 -18.44 5.51
C GLU A 125 -3.68 -19.34 6.03
N VAL A 126 -3.28 -19.13 7.28
CA VAL A 126 -2.33 -20.01 7.94
C VAL A 126 -3.13 -21.13 8.58
N GLU A 127 -3.02 -22.33 8.02
CA GLU A 127 -3.58 -23.53 8.63
C GLU A 127 -2.96 -23.69 10.03
N LYS A 128 -3.76 -23.47 11.08
CA LYS A 128 -3.32 -23.75 12.44
C LYS A 128 -3.18 -25.26 12.59
N SER A 129 -1.93 -25.74 12.59
CA SER A 129 -1.65 -27.15 12.85
C SER A 129 -2.11 -27.51 14.26
N LEU A 130 -2.77 -28.67 14.39
CA LEU A 130 -3.19 -29.19 15.69
C LEU A 130 -1.94 -29.42 16.55
N THR A 131 -1.91 -28.86 17.75
CA THR A 131 -0.80 -29.07 18.69
C THR A 131 -0.68 -30.57 18.99
N TRP A 132 0.53 -31.06 19.18
CA TRP A 132 0.78 -32.48 19.48
C TRP A 132 -0.06 -33.00 20.66
N TRP A 133 -0.28 -32.16 21.68
CA TRP A 133 -1.18 -32.45 22.81
C TRP A 133 -2.65 -32.63 22.41
N GLN A 134 -3.14 -31.84 21.45
CA GLN A 134 -4.52 -31.95 20.95
C GLN A 134 -4.69 -33.24 20.14
N LEU A 135 -3.70 -33.58 19.32
CA LEU A 135 -3.66 -34.86 18.59
C LEU A 135 -3.66 -36.04 19.57
N PHE A 136 -2.86 -35.96 20.63
CA PHE A 136 -2.81 -36.98 21.67
C PHE A 136 -4.17 -37.15 22.36
N GLN A 137 -4.83 -36.06 22.75
CA GLN A 137 -6.15 -36.10 23.39
C GLN A 137 -7.22 -36.71 22.48
N ILE A 138 -7.22 -36.35 21.18
CA ILE A 138 -8.13 -36.94 20.19
C ILE A 138 -7.87 -38.46 20.06
N TRP A 139 -6.61 -38.87 20.02
CA TRP A 139 -6.24 -40.28 19.91
C TRP A 139 -6.66 -41.09 21.14
N CYS A 140 -6.42 -40.57 22.35
CA CYS A 140 -6.88 -41.18 23.60
C CYS A 140 -8.41 -41.30 23.66
N GLY A 141 -9.15 -40.26 23.26
CA GLY A 141 -10.60 -40.28 23.22
C GLY A 141 -11.14 -41.36 22.26
N ARG A 142 -10.53 -41.49 21.07
CA ARG A 142 -10.89 -42.53 20.09
C ARG A 142 -10.61 -43.94 20.62
N LEU A 143 -9.45 -44.15 21.25
CA LEU A 143 -9.10 -45.45 21.82
C LEU A 143 -10.09 -45.86 22.91
N LEU A 144 -10.45 -44.94 23.81
CA LEU A 144 -11.40 -45.19 24.88
C LEU A 144 -12.81 -45.52 24.35
N LEU A 145 -13.27 -44.81 23.31
CA LEU A 145 -14.56 -45.13 22.67
C LEU A 145 -14.58 -46.53 22.03
N ILE A 146 -13.49 -46.96 21.40
CA ILE A 146 -13.38 -48.30 20.82
C ILE A 146 -13.46 -49.38 21.91
N VAL A 147 -12.75 -49.19 23.03
CA VAL A 147 -12.79 -50.13 24.16
C VAL A 147 -14.20 -50.25 24.75
N ILE A 148 -14.89 -49.13 24.93
CA ILE A 148 -16.28 -49.12 25.41
C ILE A 148 -17.21 -49.85 24.44
N MET A 149 -17.05 -49.64 23.13
CA MET A 149 -17.84 -50.36 22.11
C MET A 149 -17.63 -51.87 22.18
N LEU A 150 -16.37 -52.32 22.23
CA LEU A 150 -16.04 -53.74 22.32
C LEU A 150 -16.62 -54.37 23.59
N PHE A 151 -16.50 -53.69 24.74
CA PHE A 151 -17.08 -54.15 25.99
C PHE A 151 -18.60 -54.31 25.92
N LEU A 152 -19.31 -53.33 25.34
CA LEU A 152 -20.76 -53.38 25.17
C LEU A 152 -21.19 -54.50 24.21
N ILE A 153 -20.45 -54.73 23.13
CA ILE A 153 -20.69 -55.82 22.18
C ILE A 153 -20.50 -57.18 22.86
N ILE A 154 -19.40 -57.38 23.59
CA ILE A 154 -19.14 -58.62 24.31
C ILE A 154 -20.26 -58.88 25.33
N LYS A 155 -20.62 -57.87 26.13
CA LYS A 155 -21.72 -57.98 27.10
C LYS A 155 -23.05 -58.30 26.41
N TYR A 156 -23.31 -57.73 25.24
CA TYR A 156 -24.50 -58.04 24.45
C TYR A 156 -24.49 -59.48 23.93
N LEU A 157 -23.37 -59.95 23.35
CA LEU A 157 -23.22 -61.31 22.86
C LEU A 157 -23.33 -62.35 23.99
N VAL A 158 -22.71 -62.11 25.14
CA VAL A 158 -22.84 -62.99 26.33
C VAL A 158 -24.28 -63.07 26.79
N LYS A 159 -25.01 -61.94 26.78
CA LYS A 159 -26.44 -61.92 27.13
C LYS A 159 -27.32 -62.65 26.11
N VAL A 160 -26.97 -62.63 24.83
CA VAL A 160 -27.70 -63.34 23.76
C VAL A 160 -27.39 -64.84 23.77
N TYR A 161 -26.12 -65.21 23.98
CA TYR A 161 -25.65 -66.60 23.94
C TYR A 161 -25.95 -67.38 25.22
N LYS A 162 -26.06 -66.70 26.37
CA LYS A 162 -26.45 -67.30 27.66
C LYS A 162 -27.66 -66.55 28.24
N PRO A 163 -28.87 -66.81 27.73
CA PRO A 163 -30.09 -66.29 28.31
C PRO A 163 -30.43 -67.15 29.54
N ILE A 164 -29.78 -66.85 30.67
CA ILE A 164 -30.34 -67.20 31.97
C ILE A 164 -31.30 -66.09 32.37
#